data_AF-A0A960KB44-F1
#
_entry.id   AF-A0A960KB44-F1
#
_cell.length_a   1.000
_cell.length_b   1.000
_cell.length_c   1.000
_cell.angle_alpha   90.00
_cell.angle_beta   90.00
_cell.angle_gamma   90.00
#
_symmetry.space_group_name_H-M   'P 1'
#
loop_
_entity.id
_entity.type
_entity.pdbx_description
1 polymer ?
#
loop_
_entity_poly.entity_id
_entity_poly.type
_entity_poly.pdbx_seq_one_letter_code
_entity_poly.pdbx_strand_id
1 'polypeptide(L)'
;MLDGGGAVVHSTWVSAGSPLLAQLGAGRDAVLVGESYTAPSHRGRGLNPAVLLAILEHRRFDVRHRSDPYVYAMIDVDNALSLRSMGRAGFESVGTLEGATRLGRWQVARSDVQLRPPTEVSSAPGGPPS
;
A
#
# COMPACT_ATOMS: atom_id res chain seq x y z
N MET A 1 4.14 13.62 -7.87
CA MET A 1 3.93 14.94 -7.26
C MET A 1 5.02 15.87 -7.74
N LEU A 2 4.65 17.08 -8.15
CA LEU A 2 5.57 18.12 -8.62
C LEU A 2 5.68 19.23 -7.56
N ASP A 3 6.79 19.97 -7.53
CA ASP A 3 6.89 21.24 -6.79
C ASP A 3 6.34 22.42 -7.61
N GLY A 4 6.42 23.64 -7.05
CA GLY A 4 5.99 24.87 -7.70
C GLY A 4 6.79 25.25 -8.96
N GLY A 5 7.94 24.60 -9.21
CA GLY A 5 8.74 24.72 -10.43
C GLY A 5 8.50 23.61 -11.44
N GLY A 6 7.59 22.67 -11.17
CA GLY A 6 7.29 21.53 -12.03
C GLY A 6 8.25 20.34 -11.90
N ALA A 7 9.19 20.36 -10.95
CA ALA A 7 10.11 19.25 -10.73
C ALA A 7 9.45 18.11 -9.96
N VAL A 8 9.75 16.85 -10.32
CA VAL A 8 9.22 15.68 -9.61
C VAL A 8 9.85 15.58 -8.22
N VAL A 9 9.05 15.81 -7.17
CA VAL A 9 9.47 15.67 -5.77
C VAL A 9 9.16 14.31 -5.18
N HIS A 10 8.16 13.62 -5.73
CA HIS A 10 7.80 12.27 -5.33
C HIS A 10 7.16 11.50 -6.48
N SER A 11 7.53 10.22 -6.62
CA SER A 11 6.93 9.28 -7.55
C SER A 11 6.76 7.92 -6.88
N THR A 12 5.61 7.28 -7.07
CA THR A 12 5.37 5.91 -6.62
C THR A 12 4.73 5.14 -7.77
N TRP A 13 5.30 3.97 -8.08
CA TRP A 13 4.81 3.07 -9.10
C TRP A 13 4.05 1.92 -8.47
N VAL A 14 2.93 1.56 -9.09
CA VAL A 14 2.06 0.48 -8.64
C VAL A 14 1.78 -0.44 -9.80
N SER A 15 1.95 -1.74 -9.59
CA SER A 15 1.69 -2.77 -10.59
C SER A 15 0.70 -3.80 -10.05
N ALA A 16 -0.13 -4.36 -10.93
CA ALA A 16 -0.98 -5.51 -10.64
C ALA A 16 -0.38 -6.75 -11.28
N GLY A 17 -0.56 -7.91 -10.65
CA GLY A 17 -0.12 -9.19 -11.21
C GLY A 17 1.40 -9.39 -11.15
N SER A 18 2.00 -9.13 -9.98
CA SER A 18 3.42 -9.39 -9.76
C SER A 18 3.72 -10.89 -9.74
N PRO A 19 4.57 -11.42 -10.66
CA PRO A 19 4.97 -12.83 -10.64
C PRO A 19 5.65 -13.23 -9.33
N LEU A 20 6.38 -12.29 -8.72
CA LEU A 20 7.03 -12.49 -7.43
C LEU A 20 6.00 -12.67 -6.31
N LEU A 21 4.96 -11.83 -6.26
CA LEU A 21 3.89 -12.00 -5.25
C LEU A 21 3.13 -13.32 -5.45
N ALA A 22 2.89 -13.72 -6.71
CA ALA A 22 2.28 -15.02 -7.01
C ALA A 22 3.11 -16.20 -6.51
N GLN A 23 4.45 -16.13 -6.61
CA GLN A 23 5.35 -17.14 -6.02
C GLN A 23 5.29 -17.19 -4.49
N LEU A 24 4.90 -16.09 -3.85
CA LEU A 24 4.71 -15.98 -2.40
C LEU A 24 3.29 -16.34 -1.95
N GLY A 25 2.44 -16.83 -2.87
CA GLY A 25 1.08 -17.27 -2.58
C GLY A 25 0.03 -16.16 -2.60
N ALA A 26 0.38 -14.94 -3.04
CA ALA A 26 -0.60 -13.88 -3.26
C ALA A 26 -1.47 -14.19 -4.49
N GLY A 27 -2.66 -13.58 -4.56
CA GLY A 27 -3.57 -13.78 -5.70
C GLY A 27 -3.02 -13.23 -7.01
N ARG A 28 -3.59 -13.67 -8.14
CA ARG A 28 -3.13 -13.30 -9.49
C ARG A 28 -3.24 -11.81 -9.81
N ASP A 29 -4.08 -11.11 -9.06
CA ASP A 29 -4.35 -9.68 -9.16
C ASP A 29 -3.76 -8.87 -7.99
N ALA A 30 -2.90 -9.51 -7.20
CA ALA A 30 -2.20 -8.84 -6.10
C ALA A 30 -1.47 -7.60 -6.62
N VAL A 31 -1.58 -6.53 -5.83
CA VAL A 31 -0.98 -5.24 -6.17
C VAL A 31 0.34 -5.08 -5.43
N LEU A 32 1.36 -4.71 -6.17
CA LEU A 32 2.66 -4.33 -5.63
C LEU A 32 2.84 -2.81 -5.76
N VAL A 33 3.02 -2.15 -4.63
CA VAL A 33 3.73 -0.86 -4.57
C VAL A 33 5.19 -1.18 -4.82
N GLY A 34 5.64 -0.83 -6.03
CA GLY A 34 7.01 -1.04 -6.47
C GLY A 34 7.89 0.15 -6.11
N GLU A 35 8.61 0.67 -7.09
CA GLU A 35 9.56 1.76 -6.89
C GLU A 35 8.87 3.03 -6.39
N SER A 36 9.27 3.48 -5.20
CA SER A 36 8.88 4.75 -4.62
C SER A 36 10.11 5.61 -4.35
N TYR A 37 10.05 6.86 -4.77
CA TYR A 37 11.12 7.83 -4.63
C TYR A 37 10.59 9.14 -4.08
N THR A 38 11.33 9.70 -3.12
CA THR A 38 11.14 11.08 -2.64
C THR A 38 12.47 11.81 -2.73
N ALA A 39 12.45 12.97 -3.38
CA ALA A 39 13.62 13.83 -3.52
C ALA A 39 14.25 14.12 -2.13
N PRO A 40 15.59 14.07 -1.97
CA PRO A 40 16.25 14.23 -0.67
C PRO A 40 15.78 15.44 0.14
N SER A 41 15.62 16.59 -0.51
CA SER A 41 15.16 17.85 0.09
C SER A 41 13.71 17.81 0.63
N HIS A 42 12.95 16.77 0.27
CA HIS A 42 11.54 16.59 0.61
C HIS A 42 11.27 15.34 1.46
N ARG A 43 12.32 14.59 1.83
CA ARG A 43 12.20 13.43 2.73
C ARG A 43 11.79 13.88 4.13
N GLY A 44 11.13 12.97 4.88
CA GLY A 44 10.66 13.24 6.24
C GLY A 44 9.41 14.12 6.33
N ARG A 45 8.94 14.71 5.23
CA ARG A 45 7.75 15.61 5.19
C ARG A 45 6.41 14.89 5.06
N GLY A 46 6.40 13.55 5.18
CA GLY A 46 5.16 12.77 5.08
C GLY A 46 4.60 12.61 3.66
N LEU A 47 5.37 12.94 2.61
CA LEU A 47 4.91 12.80 1.21
C LEU A 47 4.60 11.35 0.83
N ASN A 48 5.53 10.43 1.09
CA ASN A 48 5.33 9.02 0.78
C ASN A 48 4.08 8.42 1.45
N PRO A 49 3.87 8.53 2.77
CA PRO A 49 2.67 7.97 3.38
C PRO A 49 1.38 8.63 2.86
N ALA A 50 1.39 9.94 2.57
CA ALA A 50 0.22 10.62 2.01
C ALA A 50 -0.14 10.09 0.60
N VAL A 51 0.86 9.89 -0.26
CA VAL A 51 0.65 9.35 -1.61
C VAL A 51 0.19 7.89 -1.54
N LEU A 52 0.75 7.08 -0.64
CA LEU A 52 0.32 5.70 -0.44
C LEU A 52 -1.13 5.64 0.04
N LEU A 53 -1.51 6.45 1.02
CA LEU A 53 -2.91 6.54 1.47
C LEU A 53 -3.85 6.91 0.32
N ALA A 54 -3.50 7.91 -0.50
CA ALA A 54 -4.29 8.29 -1.67
C ALA A 54 -4.40 7.15 -2.70
N ILE A 55 -3.33 6.37 -2.92
CA ILE A 55 -3.36 5.17 -3.76
C ILE A 55 -4.32 4.14 -3.18
N LEU A 56 -4.22 3.85 -1.88
CA LEU A 56 -5.08 2.87 -1.21
C LEU A 56 -6.56 3.30 -1.26
N GLU A 57 -6.85 4.59 -1.04
CA GLU A 57 -8.20 5.16 -1.15
C GLU A 57 -8.75 5.07 -2.57
N HIS A 58 -7.97 5.42 -3.58
CA HIS A 58 -8.40 5.36 -4.97
C HIS A 58 -8.62 3.91 -5.45
N ARG A 59 -7.84 2.96 -4.93
CA ARG A 59 -7.97 1.54 -5.25
C ARG A 59 -9.15 0.84 -4.54
N ARG A 60 -9.87 1.53 -3.66
CA ARG A 60 -11.14 1.02 -3.09
C ARG A 60 -12.25 0.81 -4.12
N PHE A 61 -12.11 1.33 -5.34
CA PHE A 61 -13.18 1.30 -6.34
C PHE A 61 -13.23 0.05 -7.23
N ASP A 62 -12.17 -0.78 -7.30
CA ASP A 62 -12.10 -1.90 -8.25
C ASP A 62 -11.63 -3.23 -7.62
N VAL A 63 -12.24 -3.56 -6.49
CA VAL A 63 -11.93 -4.78 -5.70
C VAL A 63 -12.98 -5.86 -5.84
N ARG A 64 -14.11 -5.56 -6.48
CA ARG A 64 -15.18 -6.54 -6.76
C ARG A 64 -14.74 -7.64 -7.75
N HIS A 65 -13.63 -7.42 -8.45
CA HIS A 65 -13.06 -8.36 -9.40
C HIS A 65 -11.73 -8.94 -8.94
N ARG A 66 -11.34 -8.72 -7.67
CA ARG A 66 -10.04 -9.17 -7.17
C ARG A 66 -10.12 -10.35 -6.22
N SER A 67 -9.30 -11.36 -6.48
CA SER A 67 -9.06 -12.51 -5.62
C SER A 67 -8.21 -12.15 -4.40
N ASP A 68 -7.38 -11.11 -4.50
CA ASP A 68 -6.53 -10.62 -3.41
C ASP A 68 -6.90 -9.17 -3.03
N PRO A 69 -7.41 -8.93 -1.81
CA PRO A 69 -7.79 -7.59 -1.35
C PRO A 69 -6.60 -6.77 -0.84
N TYR A 70 -5.39 -7.34 -0.79
CA TYR A 70 -4.23 -6.72 -0.18
C TYR A 70 -3.38 -5.93 -1.17
N VAL A 71 -2.72 -4.90 -0.65
CA VAL A 71 -1.65 -4.17 -1.33
C VAL A 71 -0.35 -4.50 -0.63
N TYR A 72 0.62 -4.98 -1.41
CA TYR A 72 1.93 -5.40 -0.94
C TYR A 72 2.97 -4.36 -1.29
N ALA A 73 4.04 -4.32 -0.49
CA ALA A 73 5.24 -3.55 -0.76
C ALA A 73 6.46 -4.38 -0.33
N MET A 74 7.57 -4.18 -1.02
CA MET A 74 8.85 -4.76 -0.67
C MET A 74 9.81 -3.65 -0.30
N ILE A 75 10.33 -3.74 0.93
CA ILE A 75 11.15 -2.67 1.51
C ILE A 75 12.44 -3.31 1.97
N ASP A 76 13.57 -2.67 1.69
CA ASP A 76 14.84 -3.08 2.28
C ASP A 76 14.74 -3.04 3.82
N VAL A 77 15.08 -4.13 4.50
CA VAL A 77 14.96 -4.25 5.97
C VAL A 77 15.80 -3.20 6.70
N ASP A 78 16.92 -2.77 6.09
CA ASP A 78 17.82 -1.79 6.69
C ASP A 78 17.32 -0.35 6.46
N ASN A 79 16.28 -0.17 5.64
CA ASN A 79 15.68 1.13 5.38
C ASN A 79 14.60 1.48 6.40
N ALA A 80 15.03 1.77 7.62
CA ALA A 80 14.16 2.14 8.74
C ALA A 80 13.24 3.34 8.45
N LEU A 81 13.66 4.28 7.59
CA LEU A 81 12.82 5.42 7.17
C LEU A 81 11.64 4.97 6.31
N SER A 82 11.89 4.10 5.32
CA SER A 82 10.84 3.52 4.50
C SER A 82 9.91 2.66 5.34
N LEU A 83 10.42 1.82 6.24
CA LEU A 83 9.58 1.02 7.15
C LEU A 83 8.64 1.87 7.98
N ARG A 84 9.14 2.94 8.61
CA ARG A 84 8.30 3.90 9.35
C ARG A 84 7.28 4.59 8.45
N SER A 85 7.68 4.95 7.24
CA SER A 85 6.79 5.56 6.25
C SER A 85 5.64 4.63 5.87
N MET A 86 5.92 3.35 5.68
CA MET A 86 4.95 2.33 5.28
C MET A 86 3.98 2.04 6.44
N GLY A 87 4.49 1.93 7.67
CA GLY A 87 3.64 1.83 8.87
C GLY A 87 2.67 3.02 9.02
N ARG A 88 3.13 4.25 8.76
CA ARG A 88 2.26 5.44 8.76
C ARG A 88 1.19 5.43 7.66
N ALA A 89 1.39 4.66 6.59
CA ALA A 89 0.41 4.46 5.52
C ALA A 89 -0.53 3.25 5.79
N GLY A 90 -0.43 2.61 6.95
CA GLY A 90 -1.25 1.45 7.32
C GLY A 90 -0.73 0.12 6.77
N PHE A 91 0.54 0.03 6.36
CA PHE A 91 1.15 -1.25 6.00
C PHE A 91 1.75 -1.91 7.24
N GLU A 92 1.55 -3.22 7.34
CA GLU A 92 2.08 -4.08 8.39
C GLU A 92 3.07 -5.07 7.78
N SER A 93 4.12 -5.40 8.53
CA SER A 93 5.05 -6.43 8.10
C SER A 93 4.42 -7.81 8.18
N VAL A 94 4.57 -8.61 7.12
CA VAL A 94 4.03 -9.98 7.07
C VAL A 94 5.07 -11.05 6.78
N GLY A 95 6.28 -10.66 6.43
CA GLY A 95 7.38 -11.60 6.24
C GLY A 95 8.67 -10.90 5.86
N THR A 96 9.75 -11.69 5.83
CA THR A 96 11.03 -11.27 5.28
C THR A 96 11.44 -12.26 4.20
N LEU A 97 11.87 -11.77 3.05
CA LEU A 97 12.48 -12.54 1.99
C LEU A 97 13.99 -12.45 2.14
N GLU A 98 14.61 -13.61 2.29
CA GLU A 98 16.07 -13.76 2.34
C GLU A 98 16.57 -14.34 1.01
N GLY A 99 17.73 -13.88 0.54
CA GLY A 99 18.37 -14.44 -0.65
C GLY A 99 17.87 -13.91 -2.01
N ALA A 100 17.12 -12.81 -2.05
CA ALA A 100 16.75 -12.16 -3.31
C ALA A 100 18.02 -11.60 -4.01
N THR A 101 18.17 -11.89 -5.31
CA THR A 101 19.39 -11.77 -6.13
C THR A 101 19.96 -10.34 -6.27
N ARG A 102 19.28 -9.31 -5.73
CA ARG A 102 19.85 -7.99 -5.44
C ARG A 102 20.17 -7.91 -3.94
N LEU A 103 21.36 -8.41 -3.57
CA LEU A 103 22.14 -8.12 -2.35
C LEU A 103 21.39 -7.45 -1.18
N GLY A 104 20.38 -8.11 -0.61
CA GLY A 104 19.65 -7.54 0.52
C GLY A 104 18.58 -8.44 1.11
N ARG A 105 18.19 -8.14 2.35
CA ARG A 105 17.02 -8.72 3.02
C ARG A 105 15.84 -7.79 2.79
N TRP A 106 14.73 -8.33 2.29
CA TRP A 106 13.56 -7.54 1.94
C TRP A 106 12.42 -7.87 2.89
N GLN A 107 11.89 -6.86 3.56
CA GLN A 107 10.66 -6.98 4.31
C GLN A 107 9.47 -6.87 3.37
N VAL A 108 8.60 -7.89 3.40
CA VAL A 108 7.30 -7.85 2.75
C VAL A 108 6.34 -7.21 3.74
N ALA A 109 5.86 -6.04 3.38
CA ALA A 109 4.78 -5.39 4.10
C ALA A 109 3.49 -5.53 3.29
N ARG A 110 2.40 -5.88 3.96
CA ARG A 110 1.05 -5.83 3.38
C ARG A 110 0.25 -4.80 4.15
N SER A 111 -0.56 -4.02 3.46
CA SER A 111 -1.60 -3.28 4.14
C SER A 111 -2.86 -4.14 4.16
N ASP A 112 -3.37 -4.43 5.36
CA ASP A 112 -4.76 -4.86 5.54
C ASP A 112 -5.63 -3.64 5.24
N VAL A 113 -5.81 -3.32 3.96
CA VAL A 113 -7.02 -2.60 3.58
C VAL A 113 -8.14 -3.61 3.81
N GLN A 114 -8.67 -3.68 5.03
CA GLN A 114 -10.05 -4.10 5.21
C GLN A 114 -10.87 -3.08 4.42
N LEU A 115 -11.14 -3.45 3.18
CA LEU A 115 -12.24 -2.92 2.40
C LEU A 115 -13.48 -3.33 3.17
N ARG A 116 -13.81 -2.56 4.22
CA ARG A 116 -15.14 -2.65 4.75
C ARG A 116 -16.05 -2.38 3.56
N PRO A 117 -17.00 -3.28 3.25
CA PRO A 117 -18.14 -2.87 2.45
C PRO A 117 -18.67 -1.57 3.08
N PRO A 118 -19.23 -0.61 2.32
CA PRO A 118 -19.95 0.48 2.95
C PRO A 118 -20.91 -0.16 3.94
N THR A 119 -20.73 0.12 5.22
CA THR A 119 -21.63 -0.32 6.27
C THR A 119 -23.00 0.11 5.79
N GLU A 120 -23.88 -0.83 5.44
CA GLU A 120 -25.29 -0.52 5.38
C GLU A 120 -25.59 0.17 6.70
N VAL A 121 -25.97 1.44 6.61
CA VAL A 121 -26.42 2.20 7.77
C VAL A 121 -27.52 1.34 8.36
N SER A 122 -27.22 0.69 9.48
CA SER A 122 -28.19 -0.04 10.27
C SER A 122 -29.37 0.89 10.48
N SER A 123 -30.47 0.65 9.78
CA SER A 123 -31.75 1.23 10.12
C SER A 123 -32.01 0.83 11.57
N ALA A 124 -31.85 1.78 12.48
CA ALA A 124 -32.19 1.57 13.88
C ALA A 124 -33.66 1.16 13.96
N PRO A 125 -34.03 0.25 14.87
CA PRO A 125 -35.41 -0.19 15.02
C PRO A 125 -36.21 0.92 15.71
N GLY A 126 -36.90 1.74 14.92
CA GLY A 126 -37.97 2.61 15.41
C GLY A 126 -39.28 1.85 15.37
N GLY A 127 -39.74 1.38 16.53
CA GLY A 127 -40.99 0.62 16.69
C GLY A 127 -42.26 1.39 16.28
N PRO A 128 -43.41 0.71 16.26
CA PRO A 128 -44.64 1.27 15.71
C PRO A 128 -45.22 2.35 16.62
N PRO A 129 -45.80 3.44 16.09
CA PRO A 129 -46.73 4.24 16.87
C PRO A 129 -48.05 3.48 17.02
N SER A 130 -48.51 3.45 18.27
CA SER A 130 -49.78 2.91 18.77
C SER A 130 -51.02 3.48 18.08
#